data_AF-A0A928BFM7-F1
#
_entry.id   AF-A0A928BFM7-F1
#
_cell.length_a   1.000
_cell.length_b   1.000
_cell.length_c   1.000
_cell.angle_alpha   90.00
_cell.angle_beta   90.00
_cell.angle_gamma   90.00
#
_symmetry.space_group_name_H-M   'P 1'
#
loop_
_entity.id
_entity.type
_entity.pdbx_description
1 polymer ?
#
loop_
_entity_poly.entity_id
_entity_poly.type
_entity_poly.pdbx_seq_one_letter_code
_entity_poly.pdbx_strand_id
1 'polypeptide(L)' 'MPGLIGKKIGMTSVFGADGRNIPCTVIEAGPCVVTQIRTVEKDGYAAVQLAYDEISEKHASKALK' A
#
# COMPACT_ATOMS: atom_id res chain seq x y z
N MET A 1 -7.39 3.96 11.87
CA MET A 1 -7.25 2.71 11.09
C MET A 1 -6.04 2.90 10.17
N PRO A 2 -5.00 2.07 10.23
CA PRO A 2 -3.85 2.18 9.33
C PRO A 2 -4.31 2.00 7.87
N GLY A 3 -3.79 2.82 6.96
CA GLY A 3 -4.04 2.68 5.52
C GLY A 3 -3.16 1.61 4.88
N LEU A 4 -3.49 1.19 3.66
CA LEU A 4 -2.66 0.32 2.83
C LEU A 4 -2.06 1.13 1.68
N ILE A 5 -0.89 0.73 1.20
CA ILE A 5 -0.32 1.22 -0.05
C ILE A 5 -0.75 0.28 -1.16
N GLY A 6 -1.22 0.83 -2.28
CA GLY A 6 -1.64 0.02 -3.42
C GLY A 6 -1.33 0.68 -4.75
N LYS A 7 -1.15 -0.15 -5.78
CA LYS A 7 -0.90 0.29 -7.15
C LYS A 7 -2.19 0.20 -7.96
N LYS A 8 -2.52 1.26 -8.69
CA LYS A 8 -3.63 1.24 -9.65
C LYS A 8 -3.28 0.33 -10.82
N ILE A 9 -4.01 -0.77 -10.97
CA ILE A 9 -3.81 -1.74 -12.06
C ILE A 9 -4.66 -1.35 -13.28
N GLY A 10 -5.86 -0.83 -13.04
CA GLY A 10 -6.75 -0.45 -14.12
C GLY A 10 -8.15 -0.18 -13.64
N MET A 11 -9.09 -0.16 -14.59
CA MET A 11 -10.51 0.00 -14.33
C MET A 11 -11.25 -1.13 -15.03
N THR A 12 -12.22 -1.69 -14.32
CA THR A 12 -13.10 -2.74 -14.83
C THR A 12 -14.54 -2.40 -14.47
N SER A 13 -15.45 -3.22 -14.96
CA SER A 13 -16.88 -3.08 -14.74
C SER A 13 -17.39 -4.39 -14.16
N VAL A 14 -17.98 -4.33 -12.97
CA VAL A 14 -18.57 -5.50 -12.31
C VAL A 14 -20.07 -5.40 -12.45
N PHE A 15 -20.69 -6.49 -12.91
CA PHE A 15 -22.14 -6.58 -12.97
C PHE A 15 -22.67 -7.06 -11.62
N GLY A 16 -23.50 -6.25 -10.97
CA GLY A 16 -24.20 -6.59 -9.75
C GLY A 16 -25.28 -7.65 -9.99
N ALA A 17 -25.77 -8.27 -8.92
CA ALA A 17 -26.84 -9.28 -8.97
C ALA A 17 -28.17 -8.70 -9.51
N ASP A 18 -28.34 -7.39 -9.45
CA ASP A 18 -29.46 -6.62 -10.02
C ASP A 18 -29.26 -6.28 -11.50
N GLY A 19 -28.21 -6.81 -12.15
CA GLY A 19 -27.89 -6.58 -13.55
C GLY A 19 -27.28 -5.21 -13.84
N ARG A 20 -26.99 -4.39 -12.81
CA ARG A 20 -26.37 -3.07 -12.99
C ARG A 20 -24.88 -3.20 -13.24
N ASN A 21 -24.37 -2.42 -14.20
CA ASN A 21 -22.94 -2.26 -14.42
C ASN A 21 -22.35 -1.23 -13.45
N ILE A 22 -21.42 -1.65 -12.59
CA ILE A 22 -20.73 -0.81 -11.63
C ILE A 22 -19.27 -0.64 -12.08
N PRO A 23 -18.83 0.56 -12.50
CA PRO A 23 -17.44 0.81 -12.83
C PRO A 23 -16.59 0.85 -11.54
N CYS A 24 -15.50 0.10 -11.52
CA CYS A 24 -14.59 0.02 -10.38
C CYS A 24 -13.12 0.16 -10.81
N THR A 25 -12.30 0.72 -9.92
CA THR A 25 -10.84 0.76 -10.09
C THR A 25 -10.23 -0.43 -9.37
N VAL A 26 -9.41 -1.19 -10.08
CA VAL A 26 -8.66 -2.31 -9.52
C VAL A 26 -7.36 -1.77 -8.92
N ILE A 27 -7.17 -2.00 -7.62
CA ILE A 27 -5.98 -1.63 -6.87
C ILE A 27 -5.33 -2.92 -6.38
N GLU A 28 -4.06 -3.14 -6.77
CA GLU A 28 -3.23 -4.18 -6.19
C GLU A 28 -2.71 -3.69 -4.84
N ALA A 29 -3.12 -4.37 -3.78
CA ALA A 29 -2.69 -4.07 -2.42
C ALA A 29 -1.69 -5.13 -1.96
N GLY A 30 -0.42 -4.80 -1.98
CA GLY A 30 0.64 -5.53 -1.30
C GLY A 30 1.70 -6.17 -2.22
N PRO A 31 2.81 -6.62 -1.61
CA PRO A 31 3.05 -6.75 -0.17
C PRO A 31 3.26 -5.39 0.55
N CYS A 32 2.57 -5.17 1.67
CA CYS A 32 2.68 -3.98 2.53
C CYS A 32 3.32 -4.36 3.87
N VAL A 33 4.61 -4.09 4.05
CA VAL A 33 5.37 -4.51 5.25
C VAL A 33 5.57 -3.32 6.18
N VAL A 34 5.39 -3.50 7.49
CA VAL A 34 5.67 -2.46 8.49
C VAL A 34 7.18 -2.36 8.69
N THR A 35 7.77 -1.21 8.37
CA THR A 35 9.21 -0.97 8.54
C THR A 35 9.54 -0.23 9.82
N GLN A 36 8.67 0.67 10.27
CA GLN A 36 8.89 1.46 11.48
C GLN A 36 7.57 1.77 12.17
N ILE A 37 7.58 1.72 13.50
CA ILE A 37 6.50 2.20 14.36
C ILE A 37 7.01 3.43 15.09
N ARG A 38 6.34 4.57 14.87
CA ARG A 38 6.65 5.83 15.53
C ARG A 38 5.76 6.01 16.74
N THR A 39 6.37 6.47 17.82
CA THR A 39 5.72 6.63 19.13
C THR A 39 5.87 8.07 19.62
N VAL A 40 4.90 8.55 20.40
CA VAL A 40 4.89 9.95 20.88
C VAL A 40 6.16 10.28 21.68
N GLU A 41 6.66 9.32 22.46
CA GLU A 41 7.84 9.49 23.32
C GLU A 41 9.15 9.69 22.53
N LYS A 42 9.31 9.00 21.40
CA LYS A 42 10.54 9.02 20.61
C LYS A 42 10.49 9.99 19.43
N ASP A 43 9.32 10.09 18.79
CA ASP A 43 9.14 10.77 17.51
C ASP A 43 8.22 12.00 17.60
N GLY A 44 7.56 12.23 18.74
CA GLY A 44 6.60 13.33 18.95
C GLY A 44 5.20 13.09 18.39
N TYR A 45 4.96 11.93 17.75
CA TYR A 45 3.64 11.54 17.23
C TYR A 45 3.51 10.01 17.07
N ALA A 46 2.27 9.53 16.94
CA ALA A 46 1.97 8.13 16.68
C ALA A 46 1.75 7.91 15.17
N ALA A 47 2.57 7.05 14.55
CA ALA A 47 2.39 6.66 13.15
C ALA A 47 3.01 5.29 12.84
N VAL A 48 2.61 4.70 11.72
CA VAL A 48 3.17 3.45 11.20
C VAL A 48 3.71 3.71 9.80
N GLN A 49 4.96 3.29 9.56
CA GLN A 49 5.59 3.35 8.24
C GLN A 49 5.43 2.00 7.55
N LEU A 50 4.98 2.04 6.29
CA LEU A 50 4.78 0.88 5.44
C LEU A 50 5.72 0.95 4.24
N ALA A 51 6.35 -0.17 3.90
CA ALA A 51 6.99 -0.40 2.62
C ALA A 51 6.03 -1.13 1.69
N TYR A 52 6.19 -0.90 0.38
CA TYR A 52 5.37 -1.50 -0.67
C TYR A 52 6.28 -2.05 -1.76
N ASP A 53 5.97 -3.28 -2.19
CA ASP A 53 6.70 -3.99 -3.25
C ASP A 53 8.17 -4.29 -2.89
N GLU A 54 8.82 -5.10 -3.71
CA GLU A 54 10.23 -5.44 -3.56
C GLU A 54 11.13 -4.58 -4.45
N ILE A 55 12.29 -4.20 -3.91
CA ILE A 55 13.37 -3.57 -4.68
C ILE A 55 14.55 -4.53 -4.74
N SER A 56 15.05 -4.82 -5.94
CA SER A 56 16.25 -5.66 -6.09
C SER A 56 17.47 -4.98 -5.46
N GLU A 57 18.37 -5.74 -4.85
CA GLU A 57 19.55 -5.20 -4.15
C GLU A 57 20.40 -4.25 -4.99
N LYS A 58 20.51 -4.48 -6.31
CA LYS A 58 21.26 -3.58 -7.21
C LYS A 58 20.67 -2.16 -7.30
N HIS A 59 19.38 -1.99 -7.00
CA HIS A 59 18.67 -0.72 -7.03
C HIS A 59 18.49 -0.12 -5.63
N ALA A 60 18.78 -0.86 -4.56
CA ALA A 60 18.77 -0.33 -3.20
C ALA A 60 20.00 0.57 -2.96
N SER A 61 19.76 1.75 -2.37
CA SER A 61 20.85 2.65 -1.97
C SER A 61 21.64 2.05 -0.80
N LYS A 62 22.89 2.46 -0.61
CA LYS A 62 23.75 1.93 0.47
C LYS A 62 23.22 2.19 1.89
N ALA A 63 22.34 3.18 2.06
CA ALA A 63 21.68 3.47 3.33
C ALA A 63 20.41 2.63 3.57
N LEU A 64 19.88 2.00 2.51
CA LEU A 64 18.69 1.15 2.54
C LEU A 64 19.02 -0.36 2.50
N LYS A 65 20.26 -0.71 2.14
CA LYS A 65 20.85 -2.05 2.32
C LYS A 65 21.33 -2.20 3.77
#